data_AF-A0A1X9YR63-F1
#
_entry.id   AF-A0A1X9YR63-F1
#
_cell.length_a   1.000
_cell.length_b   1.000
_cell.length_c   1.000
_cell.angle_alpha   90.00
_cell.angle_beta   90.00
_cell.angle_gamma   90.00
#
_symmetry.space_group_name_H-M   'P 1'
#
loop_
_entity.id
_entity.type
_entity.pdbx_description
1 polymer ?
#
loop_
_entity_poly.entity_id
_entity_poly.type
_entity_poly.pdbx_seq_one_letter_code
_entity_poly.pdbx_strand_id
1 'polypeptide(L)'
;MKKTLITPMILLVLFISLSAQQHPPTLIGSWKLTKSEALEKIRNSSNYATMSEKDRIAFDAQADLMMQVNKYDFMPGHKLVYMDVERSFIGISLPVERKAIWELNDSVITIKETERPVQRQMKIVTLTDSTLVVNLIVDGVVSDGKVFFRSII
;
A
#
# COMPACT_ATOMS: atom_id res chain seq x y z
N MET A 1 14.94 -63.65 -33.50
CA MET A 1 14.47 -62.25 -33.61
C MET A 1 14.37 -61.68 -32.20
N LYS A 2 15.28 -60.77 -31.81
CA LYS A 2 15.33 -60.18 -30.46
C LYS A 2 14.62 -58.82 -30.50
N LYS A 3 13.48 -58.69 -29.81
CA LYS A 3 12.79 -57.41 -29.64
C LYS A 3 13.34 -56.73 -28.39
N THR A 4 14.10 -55.66 -28.59
CA THR A 4 14.62 -54.78 -27.54
C THR A 4 13.46 -53.98 -26.94
N LEU A 5 13.07 -54.35 -25.72
CA LEU A 5 12.25 -53.53 -24.83
C LEU A 5 13.16 -52.47 -24.22
N ILE A 6 13.21 -51.30 -24.84
CA ILE A 6 13.69 -50.09 -24.19
C ILE A 6 12.60 -49.06 -24.43
N THR A 7 12.32 -48.28 -23.38
CA THR A 7 11.41 -47.12 -23.32
C THR A 7 10.02 -47.44 -22.80
N PRO A 8 9.89 -47.45 -21.45
CA PRO A 8 8.95 -46.50 -20.87
C PRO A 8 9.56 -45.90 -19.59
N MET A 9 10.67 -45.17 -19.70
CA MET A 9 11.23 -44.43 -18.54
C MET A 9 11.33 -42.91 -18.79
N ILE A 10 11.09 -42.46 -20.03
CA ILE A 10 11.21 -41.04 -20.39
C ILE A 10 9.88 -40.29 -20.23
N LEU A 11 8.73 -40.98 -20.11
CA LEU A 11 7.43 -40.31 -19.99
C LEU A 11 7.06 -39.87 -18.56
N LEU A 12 7.76 -40.36 -17.52
CA LEU A 12 7.41 -40.06 -16.12
C LEU A 12 8.09 -38.80 -15.56
N VAL A 13 9.12 -38.26 -16.24
CA VAL A 13 9.86 -37.08 -15.77
C VAL A 13 9.22 -35.76 -16.24
N LEU A 14 8.28 -35.80 -17.19
CA LEU A 14 7.63 -34.60 -17.76
C LEU A 14 6.45 -34.05 -16.95
N PHE A 15 6.00 -34.74 -15.90
CA PHE A 15 4.85 -34.30 -15.08
C PHE A 15 5.22 -33.59 -13.77
N ILE A 16 6.52 -33.45 -13.45
CA ILE A 16 6.95 -32.84 -12.17
C ILE A 16 7.19 -31.31 -12.31
N SER A 17 7.13 -30.74 -13.52
CA SER A 17 7.65 -29.39 -13.78
C SER A 17 6.65 -28.22 -13.73
N LEU A 18 5.34 -28.41 -13.51
CA LEU A 18 4.38 -27.34 -13.82
C LEU A 18 3.33 -27.00 -12.74
N SER A 19 3.77 -26.92 -11.49
CA SER A 19 3.02 -26.15 -10.49
C SER A 19 4.00 -25.39 -9.61
N ALA A 20 4.67 -24.41 -10.21
CA ALA A 20 5.05 -23.22 -9.46
C ALA A 20 3.74 -22.60 -8.97
N GLN A 21 3.29 -23.05 -7.80
CA GLN A 21 2.10 -22.58 -7.13
C GLN A 21 2.40 -21.13 -6.74
N GLN A 22 2.10 -20.20 -7.64
CA GLN A 22 2.21 -18.78 -7.34
C GLN A 22 1.24 -18.50 -6.20
N HIS A 23 1.79 -18.37 -5.00
CA HIS A 23 0.99 -17.94 -3.85
C HIS A 23 0.34 -16.61 -4.23
N PRO A 24 -0.97 -16.44 -3.98
CA PRO A 24 -1.62 -15.18 -4.25
C PRO A 24 -0.87 -14.07 -3.50
N PRO A 25 -0.66 -12.90 -4.13
CA PRO A 25 0.10 -11.82 -3.52
C PRO A 25 -0.54 -11.45 -2.18
N THR A 26 0.28 -11.43 -1.14
CA THR A 26 -0.15 -11.17 0.23
C THR A 26 0.07 -9.71 0.59
N LEU A 27 -0.85 -9.15 1.38
CA LEU A 27 -0.69 -7.80 1.92
C LEU A 27 0.38 -7.75 3.01
N ILE A 28 0.69 -8.89 3.64
CA ILE A 28 1.71 -9.00 4.69
C ILE A 28 3.06 -8.55 4.14
N GLY A 29 3.66 -7.57 4.80
CA GLY A 29 4.91 -6.96 4.41
C GLY A 29 4.98 -5.46 4.68
N SER A 30 6.07 -4.84 4.23
CA SER A 30 6.36 -3.42 4.43
C SER A 30 6.13 -2.67 3.12
N TRP A 31 5.29 -1.65 3.17
CA TRP A 31 4.84 -0.89 2.01
C TRP A 31 5.17 0.58 2.19
N LYS A 32 5.99 1.13 1.29
CA LYS A 32 6.39 2.53 1.29
C LYS A 32 5.56 3.34 0.32
N LEU A 33 5.00 4.47 0.77
CA LEU A 33 4.33 5.42 -0.11
C LEU A 33 5.33 5.98 -1.12
N THR A 34 4.98 5.92 -2.41
CA THR A 34 5.85 6.39 -3.51
C THR A 34 5.17 7.39 -4.43
N LYS A 35 3.84 7.35 -4.55
CA LYS A 35 3.08 8.34 -5.32
C LYS A 35 1.69 8.57 -4.72
N SER A 36 1.18 9.80 -4.82
CA SER A 36 -0.21 10.15 -4.51
C SER A 36 -0.77 11.07 -5.59
N GLU A 37 -1.75 10.58 -6.35
CA GLU A 37 -2.42 11.39 -7.37
C GLU A 37 -3.22 12.55 -6.76
N ALA A 38 -3.69 12.41 -5.52
CA ALA A 38 -4.38 13.51 -4.84
C ALA A 38 -3.43 14.70 -4.58
N LEU A 39 -2.18 14.43 -4.17
CA LEU A 39 -1.19 15.49 -4.01
C LEU A 39 -0.82 16.15 -5.34
N GLU A 40 -0.65 15.35 -6.40
CA GLU A 40 -0.39 15.86 -7.75
C GLU A 40 -1.54 16.75 -8.24
N LYS A 41 -2.79 16.32 -8.03
CA LYS A 41 -3.98 17.11 -8.36
C LYS A 41 -4.00 18.44 -7.61
N ILE A 42 -3.67 18.45 -6.32
CA ILE A 42 -3.61 19.69 -5.53
C ILE A 42 -2.53 20.62 -6.09
N ARG A 43 -1.30 20.12 -6.32
CA ARG A 43 -0.19 20.91 -6.89
C ARG A 43 -0.52 21.51 -8.27
N ASN A 44 -1.34 20.81 -9.06
CA ASN A 44 -1.77 21.27 -10.38
C ASN A 44 -3.09 22.08 -10.37
N SER A 45 -3.67 22.35 -9.20
CA SER A 45 -4.95 23.07 -9.08
C SER A 45 -4.78 24.59 -9.12
N SER A 46 -5.85 25.30 -9.52
CA SER A 46 -5.92 26.76 -9.42
C SER A 46 -5.75 27.23 -7.98
N ASN A 47 -6.30 26.49 -7.01
CA ASN A 47 -6.21 26.83 -5.60
C ASN A 47 -4.74 26.93 -5.16
N TYR A 48 -3.92 25.95 -5.51
CA TYR A 48 -2.48 25.95 -5.21
C TYR A 48 -1.74 27.08 -5.93
N ALA A 49 -2.10 27.37 -7.18
CA ALA A 49 -1.52 28.52 -7.91
C ALA A 49 -1.82 29.86 -7.21
N THR A 50 -3.01 29.99 -6.63
CA THR A 50 -3.45 31.20 -5.91
C THR A 50 -3.06 31.27 -4.44
N MET A 51 -2.45 30.21 -3.87
CA MET A 51 -1.98 30.22 -2.48
C MET A 51 -0.90 31.28 -2.27
N SER A 52 -0.86 31.83 -1.04
CA SER A 52 0.28 32.65 -0.62
C SER A 52 1.56 31.84 -0.70
N GLU A 53 2.70 32.51 -0.91
CA GLU A 53 4.00 31.82 -0.96
C GLU A 53 4.28 31.01 0.32
N LYS A 54 3.93 31.58 1.49
CA LYS A 54 4.06 30.92 2.78
C LYS A 54 3.24 29.63 2.86
N ASP A 55 1.98 29.67 2.44
CA ASP A 55 1.09 28.50 2.52
C ASP A 55 1.51 27.42 1.53
N ARG A 56 1.99 27.82 0.35
CA ARG A 56 2.53 26.89 -0.65
C ARG A 56 3.77 26.16 -0.12
N ILE A 57 4.73 26.89 0.45
CA ILE A 57 5.93 26.30 1.09
C ILE A 57 5.52 25.34 2.22
N ALA A 58 4.56 25.74 3.06
CA ALA A 58 4.07 24.89 4.15
C ALA A 58 3.39 23.62 3.65
N PHE A 59 2.58 23.73 2.59
CA PHE A 59 1.95 22.59 1.94
C PHE A 59 2.99 21.63 1.36
N ASP A 60 3.96 22.13 0.59
CA ASP A 60 4.97 21.27 -0.03
C ASP A 60 5.85 20.57 1.00
N ALA A 61 6.26 21.29 2.07
CA ALA A 61 6.98 20.68 3.18
C ALA A 61 6.17 19.57 3.85
N GLN A 62 4.86 19.77 4.06
CA GLN A 62 4.00 18.75 4.66
C GLN A 62 3.77 17.56 3.72
N ALA A 63 3.55 17.82 2.43
CA ALA A 63 3.37 16.78 1.41
C ALA A 63 4.63 15.93 1.27
N ASP A 64 5.81 16.57 1.20
CA ASP A 64 7.09 15.87 1.09
C ASP A 64 7.39 15.06 2.34
N LEU A 65 7.13 15.60 3.54
CA LEU A 65 7.27 14.85 4.79
C LEU A 65 6.35 13.61 4.78
N MET A 66 5.09 13.77 4.37
CA MET A 66 4.14 12.65 4.28
C MET A 66 4.66 11.56 3.35
N MET A 67 5.17 11.91 2.16
CA MET A 67 5.78 10.97 1.22
C MET A 67 7.02 10.28 1.83
N GLN A 68 7.87 11.04 2.51
CA GLN A 68 9.10 10.54 3.12
C GLN A 68 8.85 9.61 4.31
N VAL A 69 7.79 9.81 5.08
CA VAL A 69 7.57 9.01 6.31
C VAL A 69 6.54 7.90 6.14
N ASN A 70 5.50 8.06 5.30
CA ASN A 70 4.42 7.07 5.22
C ASN A 70 4.96 5.69 4.82
N LYS A 71 4.79 4.74 5.72
CA LYS A 71 5.19 3.35 5.60
C LYS A 71 4.17 2.52 6.38
N TYR A 72 3.73 1.40 5.81
CA TYR A 72 2.79 0.47 6.43
C TYR A 72 3.47 -0.89 6.58
N ASP A 73 3.46 -1.43 7.78
CA ASP A 73 3.98 -2.75 8.12
C ASP A 73 2.80 -3.66 8.49
N PHE A 74 2.25 -4.36 7.50
CA PHE A 74 1.19 -5.35 7.71
C PHE A 74 1.80 -6.64 8.24
N MET A 75 1.48 -7.00 9.47
CA MET A 75 2.03 -8.14 10.18
C MET A 75 1.00 -9.28 10.29
N PRO A 76 1.46 -10.54 10.48
CA PRO A 76 0.58 -11.67 10.75
C PRO A 76 -0.35 -11.41 11.95
N GLY A 77 -1.56 -11.97 11.87
CA GLY A 77 -2.58 -11.79 12.92
C GLY A 77 -3.21 -10.40 12.94
N HIS A 78 -3.45 -9.81 11.77
CA HIS A 78 -4.22 -8.56 11.60
C HIS A 78 -3.61 -7.32 12.28
N LYS A 79 -2.31 -7.34 12.57
CA LYS A 79 -1.61 -6.20 13.19
C LYS A 79 -1.02 -5.30 12.11
N LEU A 80 -1.11 -4.00 12.33
CA LEU A 80 -0.51 -2.98 11.47
C LEU A 80 0.27 -1.99 12.34
N VAL A 81 1.49 -1.69 11.94
CA VAL A 81 2.26 -0.53 12.41
C VAL A 81 2.48 0.38 11.21
N TYR A 82 2.25 1.68 11.35
CA TYR A 82 2.50 2.62 10.25
C TYR A 82 2.94 3.98 10.75
N MET A 83 3.63 4.71 9.88
CA MET A 83 4.06 6.09 10.15
C MET A 83 3.08 7.07 9.53
N ASP A 84 2.62 8.03 10.33
CA ASP A 84 1.75 9.14 9.90
C ASP A 84 2.45 10.48 10.19
N VAL A 85 1.85 11.59 9.74
CA VAL A 85 2.28 12.95 10.09
C VAL A 85 1.20 13.58 10.95
N GLU A 86 1.56 14.02 12.15
CA GLU A 86 0.66 14.74 13.06
C GLU A 86 1.17 16.16 13.30
N ARG A 87 0.24 17.12 13.34
CA ARG A 87 0.55 18.50 13.69
C ARG A 87 0.58 18.63 15.21
N SER A 88 1.73 19.01 15.75
CA SER A 88 1.90 19.36 17.16
C SER A 88 1.17 20.65 17.53
N PHE A 89 0.99 20.87 18.83
CA PHE A 89 0.37 22.08 19.39
C PHE A 89 1.05 23.38 18.95
N ILE A 90 2.37 23.34 18.71
CA ILE A 90 3.15 24.50 18.25
C ILE A 90 3.18 24.65 16.72
N GLY A 91 2.34 23.91 16.00
CA GLY A 91 2.18 24.02 14.54
C GLY A 91 3.23 23.29 13.71
N ILE A 92 4.13 22.52 14.34
CA ILE A 92 5.15 21.71 13.67
C ILE A 92 4.58 20.33 13.34
N SER A 93 4.76 19.89 12.09
CA SER A 93 4.38 18.54 11.63
C SER A 93 5.48 17.54 11.99
N LEU A 94 5.14 16.46 12.70
CA LEU A 94 6.09 15.44 13.14
C LEU A 94 5.64 14.04 12.69
N PRO A 95 6.59 13.17 12.29
CA PRO A 95 6.31 11.77 12.07
C PRO A 95 5.91 11.08 13.38
N VAL A 96 4.87 10.27 13.33
CA VAL A 96 4.36 9.52 14.48
C VAL A 96 4.11 8.07 14.08
N GLU A 97 4.62 7.13 14.88
CA GLU A 97 4.28 5.72 14.72
C GLU A 97 2.88 5.47 15.29
N ARG A 98 2.09 4.68 14.57
CA ARG A 98 0.72 4.32 14.93
C ARG A 98 0.55 2.82 14.90
N LYS A 99 -0.25 2.32 15.84
CA LYS A 99 -0.65 0.92 15.93
C LYS A 99 -2.12 0.78 15.57
N ALA A 100 -2.41 -0.23 14.77
CA ALA A 100 -3.75 -0.49 14.29
C ALA A 100 -3.99 -1.99 14.10
N ILE A 101 -5.27 -2.33 14.03
CA ILE A 101 -5.75 -3.62 13.53
C ILE A 101 -6.21 -3.41 12.09
N TRP A 102 -5.94 -4.37 11.22
CA TRP A 102 -6.38 -4.33 9.83
C TRP A 102 -7.16 -5.59 9.43
N GLU A 103 -8.16 -5.38 8.59
CA GLU A 103 -8.96 -6.45 8.00
C GLU A 103 -9.05 -6.24 6.49
N LEU A 104 -9.07 -7.33 5.73
CA LEU A 104 -9.30 -7.31 4.29
C LEU A 104 -10.59 -8.08 4.01
N ASN A 105 -11.61 -7.34 3.58
CA ASN A 105 -12.88 -7.90 3.13
C ASN A 105 -13.02 -7.60 1.63
N ASP A 106 -13.03 -8.66 0.82
CA ASP A 106 -12.92 -8.59 -0.64
C ASP A 106 -11.69 -7.78 -1.11
N SER A 107 -11.91 -6.55 -1.55
CA SER A 107 -10.88 -5.62 -2.01
C SER A 107 -10.72 -4.42 -1.09
N VAL A 108 -11.38 -4.39 0.07
CA VAL A 108 -11.35 -3.25 0.99
C VAL A 108 -10.52 -3.59 2.22
N ILE A 109 -9.44 -2.83 2.41
CA ILE A 109 -8.66 -2.83 3.63
C ILE A 109 -9.32 -1.84 4.60
N THR A 110 -9.71 -2.33 5.77
CA THR A 110 -10.16 -1.50 6.88
C THR A 110 -9.05 -1.45 7.93
N ILE A 111 -8.65 -0.24 8.34
CA ILE A 111 -7.65 0.01 9.37
C ILE A 111 -8.35 0.69 10.53
N LYS A 112 -8.20 0.13 11.74
CA LYS A 112 -8.72 0.70 12.97
C LYS A 112 -7.58 0.94 13.94
N GLU A 113 -7.30 2.21 14.25
CA GLU A 113 -6.26 2.56 15.23
C GLU A 113 -6.63 2.02 16.62
N THR A 114 -5.63 1.52 17.35
CA THR A 114 -5.86 0.95 18.69
C THR A 114 -5.87 2.01 19.79
N GLU A 115 -5.24 3.16 19.55
CA GLU A 115 -5.04 4.22 20.54
C GLU A 115 -6.02 5.40 20.37
N ARG A 116 -6.73 5.46 19.24
CA ARG A 116 -7.66 6.54 18.90
C ARG A 116 -8.89 5.96 18.17
N PRO A 117 -10.05 6.61 18.25
CA PRO A 117 -11.25 6.18 17.53
C PRO A 117 -11.18 6.57 16.04
N VAL A 118 -10.07 6.27 15.37
CA VAL A 118 -9.83 6.57 13.96
C VAL A 118 -9.94 5.28 13.15
N GLN A 119 -10.78 5.32 12.13
CA GLN A 119 -10.93 4.26 11.15
C GLN A 119 -10.63 4.80 9.76
N ARG A 120 -9.83 4.08 8.99
CA ARG A 120 -9.55 4.38 7.58
C ARG A 120 -9.96 3.19 6.73
N GLN A 121 -10.40 3.46 5.52
CA GLN A 121 -10.73 2.43 4.54
C GLN A 121 -10.05 2.75 3.21
N MET A 122 -9.60 1.70 2.53
CA MET A 122 -8.99 1.84 1.21
C MET A 122 -9.33 0.63 0.35
N LYS A 123 -9.69 0.89 -0.90
CA LYS A 123 -9.99 -0.13 -1.89
C LYS A 123 -8.76 -0.46 -2.71
N ILE A 124 -8.37 -1.73 -2.74
CA ILE A 124 -7.29 -2.25 -3.57
C ILE A 124 -7.69 -2.15 -5.04
N VAL A 125 -6.85 -1.47 -5.81
CA VAL A 125 -6.90 -1.40 -7.27
C VAL A 125 -5.95 -2.43 -7.87
N THR A 126 -4.75 -2.57 -7.28
CA THR A 126 -3.73 -3.51 -7.74
C THR A 126 -2.94 -3.99 -6.53
N LEU A 127 -2.74 -5.30 -6.44
CA LEU A 127 -1.87 -5.94 -5.45
C LEU A 127 -1.01 -6.98 -6.17
N THR A 128 0.30 -6.79 -6.12
CA THR A 128 1.33 -7.73 -6.57
C THR A 128 2.40 -7.82 -5.50
N ASP A 129 3.39 -8.70 -5.65
CA ASP A 129 4.47 -8.86 -4.66
C ASP A 129 5.29 -7.58 -4.42
N SER A 130 5.29 -6.63 -5.37
CA SER A 130 6.08 -5.40 -5.30
C SER A 130 5.26 -4.12 -5.32
N THR A 131 3.95 -4.21 -5.58
CA THR A 131 3.10 -3.04 -5.84
C THR A 131 1.76 -3.17 -5.15
N LEU A 132 1.40 -2.14 -4.38
CA LEU A 132 0.08 -1.95 -3.83
C LEU A 132 -0.45 -0.59 -4.29
N VAL A 133 -1.55 -0.61 -5.04
CA VAL A 133 -2.25 0.60 -5.49
C VAL A 133 -3.64 0.58 -4.89
N VAL A 134 -4.01 1.67 -4.23
CA VAL A 134 -5.31 1.80 -3.56
C VAL A 134 -5.98 3.11 -3.92
N ASN A 135 -7.31 3.12 -3.85
CA ASN A 135 -8.10 4.34 -3.69
C ASN A 135 -8.50 4.47 -2.23
N LEU A 136 -8.52 5.69 -1.70
CA LEU A 136 -9.03 5.93 -0.35
C LEU A 136 -10.55 5.84 -0.36
N ILE A 137 -11.16 5.45 0.75
CA ILE A 137 -12.60 5.54 0.96
C ILE A 137 -12.81 6.60 2.04
N VAL A 138 -13.48 7.70 1.66
CA VAL A 138 -13.78 8.83 2.54
C VAL A 138 -15.29 8.96 2.59
N ASP A 139 -15.86 8.93 3.80
CA ASP A 139 -17.32 8.99 4.02
C ASP A 139 -18.12 7.98 3.18
N GLY A 140 -17.57 6.77 3.01
CA GLY A 140 -18.17 5.69 2.23
C GLY A 140 -18.00 5.81 0.71
N VAL A 141 -17.36 6.86 0.21
CA VAL A 141 -17.13 7.09 -1.23
C VAL A 141 -15.70 6.78 -1.60
N VAL A 142 -15.50 5.98 -2.65
CA VAL A 142 -14.18 5.69 -3.21
C VAL A 142 -13.63 6.94 -3.90
N SER A 143 -12.45 7.41 -3.48
CA SER A 143 -11.77 8.56 -4.06
C SER A 143 -11.33 8.27 -5.49
N ASP A 144 -11.34 9.30 -6.33
CA ASP A 144 -10.88 9.21 -7.72
C ASP A 144 -9.34 9.15 -7.85
N GLY A 145 -8.61 9.62 -6.84
CA GLY A 145 -7.15 9.61 -6.79
C GLY A 145 -6.61 8.29 -6.24
N LYS A 146 -5.55 7.77 -6.89
CA LYS A 146 -4.81 6.60 -6.44
C LYS A 146 -3.62 6.96 -5.56
N VAL A 147 -3.31 6.05 -4.66
CA VAL A 147 -2.14 6.06 -3.80
C VAL A 147 -1.32 4.82 -4.10
N PHE A 148 -0.02 4.99 -4.30
CA PHE A 148 0.87 3.94 -4.78
C PHE A 148 1.93 3.64 -3.73
N PHE A 149 2.05 2.35 -3.42
CA PHE A 149 3.04 1.83 -2.51
C PHE A 149 3.93 0.81 -3.22
N ARG A 150 5.20 0.78 -2.77
CA ARG A 150 6.16 -0.25 -3.15
C ARG A 150 6.52 -1.10 -1.94
N SER A 151 6.66 -2.40 -2.16
CA SER A 151 7.24 -3.27 -1.15
C SER A 151 8.70 -2.85 -0.90
N ILE A 152 9.13 -2.87 0.37
CA ILE A 152 10.50 -2.52 0.79
C ILE A 152 11.14 -3.61 1.67
N ILE A 153 10.68 -4.85 1.52
CA ILE A 153 11.30 -6.05 2.11
C ILE A 153 12.08 -6.79 1.02
#